data_AF-A0A849C7X3-F1
#
_entry.id   AF-A0A849C7X3-F1
#
_cell.length_a   1.000
_cell.length_b   1.000
_cell.length_c   1.000
_cell.angle_alpha   90.00
_cell.angle_beta   90.00
_cell.angle_gamma   90.00
#
_symmetry.space_group_name_H-M   'P 1'
#
loop_
_entity.id
_entity.type
_entity.pdbx_description
1 polymer ?
#
loop_
_entity_poly.entity_id
_entity_poly.type
_entity_poly.pdbx_seq_one_letter_code
_entity_poly.pdbx_strand_id
1 'polypeptide(L)'
;MWIQVRGKDSRCRCISSLNCRPLLSTNCCGRTLETLPCPVGVRTVKADDINTALQLLSRLGLTIDDLSGVGSQPLSTAPTFAAYIQQLRLALPDSIVRNYGTYWRVLETLWADRQLDSPTASEIEQLVKAQRSRAVVRANYRGGRGSATNMVSAIRCIYRHAEADGLIEPRDNPAARVPKPRRLPGTRHALTFDQVQDIGRIASTTGNDRELDSLVVRIHIETACRRGGLLGLTIDDLNVDDCLVRLREKGDTERWQPVSPELMSRLVEHVSDRGGVRATNKVLRYRNGSPMGRRRYDYLSERLRDHLPWAAALQVSAHWIRHTTLTFVEREFGYAVARAYAGHSTPGSGSGITLTYVQASLPEVAEALSAITGQPHPLARNLQRAATATTIPPQTEPAPGIV
;
A
#
# COMPACT_ATOMS: atom_id res chain seq x y z
N MET A 1 2.47 -22.65 -25.79
CA MET A 1 2.69 -21.59 -26.78
C MET A 1 2.79 -20.28 -26.00
N TRP A 2 3.99 -19.91 -25.54
CA TRP A 2 4.16 -18.80 -24.59
C TRP A 2 4.72 -17.55 -25.28
N ILE A 3 4.16 -16.43 -24.85
CA ILE A 3 4.32 -15.04 -25.30
C ILE A 3 5.72 -14.68 -25.82
N GLN A 4 5.77 -14.17 -27.05
CA GLN A 4 6.93 -13.51 -27.64
C GLN A 4 6.82 -12.00 -27.39
N VAL A 5 7.22 -11.53 -26.20
CA VAL A 5 7.30 -10.08 -25.92
C VAL A 5 8.52 -9.53 -26.63
N ARG A 6 8.32 -8.59 -27.54
CA ARG A 6 9.41 -7.94 -28.28
C ARG A 6 10.22 -7.05 -27.35
N GLY A 7 11.47 -7.41 -27.08
CA GLY A 7 12.45 -6.50 -26.48
C GLY A 7 12.88 -5.44 -27.51
N LYS A 8 12.71 -4.15 -27.18
CA LYS A 8 13.39 -3.06 -27.89
C LYS A 8 14.60 -2.60 -27.07
N ASP A 9 15.77 -2.80 -27.66
CA ASP A 9 17.05 -2.26 -27.17
C ASP A 9 16.97 -0.75 -26.98
N SER A 10 17.13 -0.30 -25.75
CA SER A 10 17.26 1.12 -25.38
C SER A 10 18.72 1.41 -25.04
N ARG A 11 19.49 1.83 -26.04
CA ARG A 11 20.86 2.33 -25.87
C ARG A 11 20.83 3.63 -25.07
N CYS A 12 21.37 3.62 -23.85
CA CYS A 12 21.66 4.81 -23.06
C CYS A 12 22.74 5.66 -23.76
N ARG A 13 22.41 6.91 -24.12
CA ARG A 13 23.42 7.93 -24.45
C ARG A 13 23.67 8.78 -23.21
N CYS A 14 24.84 8.64 -22.62
CA CYS A 14 25.39 9.62 -21.70
C CYS A 14 25.81 10.86 -22.50
N ILE A 15 25.30 12.03 -22.12
CA ILE A 15 25.88 13.32 -22.55
C ILE A 15 26.55 13.94 -21.33
N SER A 16 27.87 13.99 -21.41
CA SER A 16 28.78 14.76 -20.56
C SER A 16 28.81 16.21 -21.00
N SER A 17 28.74 17.16 -20.07
CA SER A 17 29.32 18.50 -20.28
C SER A 17 29.77 19.10 -18.95
N LEU A 18 31.10 19.26 -18.85
CA LEU A 18 31.84 20.06 -17.89
C LEU A 18 31.74 21.57 -18.21
N ASN A 19 31.85 22.39 -17.15
CA ASN A 19 32.63 23.63 -17.00
C ASN A 19 31.85 24.84 -16.46
N CYS A 20 32.24 25.36 -15.29
CA CYS A 20 32.98 26.63 -15.13
C CYS A 20 32.99 27.17 -13.66
N ARG A 21 34.16 26.98 -13.03
CA ARG A 21 34.98 27.85 -12.16
C ARG A 21 34.46 28.71 -10.97
N PRO A 22 35.35 28.95 -9.97
CA PRO A 22 35.07 29.52 -8.65
C PRO A 22 35.54 30.99 -8.50
N LEU A 23 35.12 31.66 -7.41
CA LEU A 23 35.73 32.91 -6.93
C LEU A 23 36.15 32.80 -5.46
N LEU A 24 37.42 33.10 -5.23
CA LEU A 24 38.11 33.31 -3.96
C LEU A 24 37.98 34.78 -3.52
N SER A 25 37.91 35.02 -2.21
CA SER A 25 38.55 36.16 -1.51
C SER A 25 38.34 36.00 0.01
N THR A 26 39.32 35.46 0.75
CA THR A 26 40.36 36.12 1.60
C THR A 26 39.89 36.88 2.85
N ASN A 27 40.28 36.27 3.99
CA ASN A 27 40.86 36.83 5.24
C ASN A 27 40.02 37.72 6.19
N CYS A 28 39.86 37.28 7.46
CA CYS A 28 40.77 37.66 8.56
C CYS A 28 40.28 37.22 9.96
N CYS A 29 41.27 36.94 10.82
CA CYS A 29 41.30 36.99 12.30
C CYS A 29 40.49 35.98 13.13
N GLY A 30 41.25 35.15 13.86
CA GLY A 30 40.75 34.30 14.92
C GLY A 30 40.31 35.05 16.18
N ARG A 31 39.45 34.38 16.93
CA ARG A 31 39.33 34.47 18.40
C ARG A 31 38.61 33.23 18.90
N THR A 32 39.28 32.54 19.82
CA THR A 32 38.72 31.56 20.76
C THR A 32 37.56 32.20 21.52
N LEU A 33 36.42 31.50 21.58
CA LEU A 33 35.38 31.78 22.55
C LEU A 33 34.92 30.46 23.19
N GLU A 34 35.12 30.44 24.49
CA GLU A 34 34.82 29.39 25.44
C GLU A 34 33.34 29.02 25.44
N THR A 35 33.10 27.73 25.69
CA THR A 35 31.79 27.16 25.97
C THR A 35 31.34 27.60 27.36
N LEU A 36 30.31 28.44 27.43
CA LEU A 36 29.56 28.68 28.67
C LEU A 36 28.31 27.77 28.71
N PRO A 37 28.01 27.11 29.84
CA PRO A 37 26.81 26.29 29.98
C PRO A 37 25.55 27.14 30.11
N CYS A 38 24.48 26.73 29.42
CA CYS A 38 23.13 27.29 29.58
C CYS A 38 22.62 27.06 31.02
N PRO A 39 22.09 28.08 31.72
CA PRO A 39 21.45 27.86 33.00
C PRO A 39 20.05 27.28 32.78
N VAL A 40 19.76 26.19 33.50
CA VAL A 40 18.40 25.64 33.64
C VAL A 40 17.55 26.70 34.33
N GLY A 41 16.63 27.32 33.59
CA GLY A 41 15.73 28.32 34.11
C GLY A 41 14.73 27.72 35.10
N VAL A 42 15.01 27.86 36.40
CA VAL A 42 13.98 27.79 37.43
C VAL A 42 13.06 28.98 37.20
N ARG A 43 11.78 28.75 36.87
CA ARG A 43 10.78 29.83 36.79
C ARG A 43 10.62 30.41 38.19
N THR A 44 11.29 31.52 38.47
CA THR A 44 10.94 32.38 39.60
C THR A 44 9.68 33.15 39.20
N VAL A 45 8.55 32.77 39.78
CA VAL A 45 7.31 33.54 39.63
C VAL A 45 7.56 34.90 40.28
N LYS A 46 7.46 35.99 39.52
CA LYS A 46 7.66 37.33 40.07
C LYS A 46 6.50 37.67 41.00
N ALA A 47 6.77 38.35 42.10
CA ALA A 47 5.74 38.77 43.05
C ALA A 47 4.62 39.60 42.38
N ASP A 48 4.95 40.35 41.32
CA ASP A 48 4.00 41.10 40.51
C ASP A 48 3.01 40.20 39.75
N ASP A 49 3.47 39.05 39.26
CA ASP A 49 2.60 38.09 38.56
C ASP A 49 1.59 37.47 39.54
N ILE A 50 2.04 37.20 40.77
CA ILE A 50 1.19 36.68 41.86
C ILE A 50 0.14 37.74 42.24
N ASN A 51 0.55 38.99 42.45
CA ASN A 51 -0.37 40.07 42.77
C ASN A 51 -1.39 40.33 41.66
N THR A 52 -0.97 40.27 40.40
CA THR A 52 -1.88 40.42 39.25
C THR A 52 -2.90 39.28 39.21
N ALA A 53 -2.48 38.04 39.46
CA ALA A 53 -3.39 36.90 39.55
C ALA A 53 -4.39 37.04 40.71
N LEU A 54 -3.93 37.49 41.89
CA LEU A 54 -4.80 37.71 43.05
C LEU A 54 -5.84 38.82 42.79
N GLN A 55 -5.46 39.90 42.11
CA GLN A 55 -6.39 40.98 41.74
C GLN A 55 -7.44 40.50 40.73
N LEU A 56 -7.07 39.63 39.78
CA LEU A 56 -8.01 39.05 38.83
C LEU A 56 -9.05 38.17 39.54
N LEU A 57 -8.61 37.32 40.47
CA LEU A 57 -9.48 36.47 41.28
C LEU A 57 -10.45 37.29 42.13
N SER A 58 -9.93 38.34 42.79
CA SER A 58 -10.75 39.29 43.55
C SER A 58 -11.83 39.96 42.69
N ARG A 59 -11.50 40.38 41.46
CA ARG A 59 -12.46 40.96 40.52
C ARG A 59 -13.55 39.99 40.08
N LEU A 60 -13.23 38.71 39.98
CA LEU A 60 -14.19 37.66 39.63
C LEU A 60 -15.02 37.18 40.83
N GLY A 61 -14.77 37.72 42.04
CA GLY A 61 -15.44 37.30 43.26
C GLY A 61 -15.05 35.89 43.71
N LEU A 62 -13.90 35.39 43.26
CA LEU A 62 -13.41 34.04 43.55
C LEU A 62 -12.27 34.10 44.56
N THR A 63 -12.31 33.23 45.55
CA THR A 63 -11.19 32.96 46.45
C THR A 63 -10.27 31.88 45.86
N ILE A 64 -9.06 31.72 46.42
CA ILE A 64 -8.17 30.61 46.04
C ILE A 64 -8.83 29.26 46.34
N ASP A 65 -9.64 29.18 47.40
CA ASP A 65 -10.38 27.99 47.78
C ASP A 65 -11.54 27.68 46.81
N ASP A 66 -12.13 28.71 46.18
CA ASP A 66 -13.14 28.49 45.13
C ASP A 66 -12.52 27.88 43.86
N LEU A 67 -11.25 28.17 43.56
CA LEU A 67 -10.53 27.55 42.44
C LEU A 67 -10.19 26.08 42.73
N SER A 68 -9.84 25.75 43.97
CA SER A 68 -9.59 24.37 44.37
C SER A 68 -10.88 23.55 44.38
N GLY A 69 -12.04 24.17 44.61
CA GLY A 69 -13.36 23.55 44.43
C GLY A 69 -13.77 23.32 42.97
N VAL A 70 -13.51 24.28 42.07
CA VAL A 70 -13.83 24.17 40.63
C VAL A 70 -12.91 23.17 39.89
N GLY A 71 -11.66 23.02 40.35
CA GLY A 71 -10.72 22.01 39.85
C GLY A 71 -10.92 20.60 40.42
N SER A 72 -11.84 20.43 41.39
CA SER A 72 -12.12 19.16 42.07
C SER A 72 -13.40 18.48 41.56
N GLN A 73 -13.71 18.61 40.27
CA GLN A 73 -14.36 17.47 39.63
C GLN A 73 -13.38 16.30 39.81
N PRO A 74 -13.78 15.14 40.37
CA PRO A 74 -12.89 13.99 40.33
C PRO A 74 -12.52 13.80 38.86
N LEU A 75 -11.25 14.00 38.51
CA LEU A 75 -10.72 13.66 37.19
C LEU A 75 -11.26 12.27 36.93
N SER A 76 -12.21 12.16 36.00
CA SER A 76 -12.86 10.90 35.69
C SER A 76 -11.72 9.94 35.41
N THR A 77 -11.50 9.02 36.34
CA THR A 77 -10.25 8.27 36.40
C THR A 77 -10.06 7.60 35.06
N ALA A 78 -8.93 7.87 34.40
CA ALA A 78 -8.74 7.40 33.03
C ALA A 78 -9.00 5.88 32.99
N PRO A 79 -9.79 5.38 32.02
CA PRO A 79 -10.14 3.97 32.00
C PRO A 79 -8.89 3.12 31.86
N THR A 80 -8.99 1.85 32.25
CA THR A 80 -7.89 0.91 32.08
C THR A 80 -7.71 0.56 30.60
N PHE A 81 -6.51 0.11 30.20
CA PHE A 81 -6.29 -0.34 28.83
C PHE A 81 -7.26 -1.46 28.42
N ALA A 82 -7.54 -2.42 29.30
CA ALA A 82 -8.45 -3.52 28.99
C ALA A 82 -9.87 -3.01 28.68
N ALA A 83 -10.42 -2.15 29.53
CA ALA A 83 -11.77 -1.59 29.32
C ALA A 83 -11.84 -0.79 28.02
N TYR A 84 -10.86 0.08 27.80
CA TYR A 84 -10.88 0.96 26.64
C TYR A 84 -10.58 0.25 25.32
N ILE A 85 -9.70 -0.75 25.31
CA ILE A 85 -9.46 -1.59 24.11
C ILE A 85 -10.75 -2.34 23.72
N GLN A 86 -11.55 -2.81 24.68
CA GLN A 86 -12.84 -3.45 24.36
C GLN A 86 -13.81 -2.45 23.74
N GLN A 87 -13.90 -1.23 24.27
CA GLN A 87 -14.70 -0.15 23.66
C GLN A 87 -14.25 0.12 22.20
N LEU A 88 -12.94 0.22 21.96
CA LEU A 88 -12.42 0.41 20.60
C LEU A 88 -12.70 -0.77 19.66
N ARG A 89 -12.78 -2.00 20.17
CA ARG A 89 -13.16 -3.17 19.35
C ARG A 89 -14.62 -3.11 18.89
N LEU A 90 -15.50 -2.53 19.70
CA LEU A 90 -16.91 -2.34 19.37
C LEU A 90 -17.13 -1.13 18.46
N ALA A 91 -16.35 -0.06 18.65
CA ALA A 91 -16.52 1.20 17.93
C ALA A 91 -15.81 1.25 16.57
N LEU A 92 -14.67 0.56 16.41
CA LEU A 92 -13.86 0.67 15.18
C LEU A 92 -14.22 -0.38 14.13
N PRO A 93 -14.03 -0.07 12.84
CA PRO A 93 -14.22 -1.05 11.77
C PRO A 93 -13.34 -2.29 11.99
N ASP A 94 -13.88 -3.48 11.71
CA ASP A 94 -13.17 -4.75 11.88
C ASP A 94 -11.78 -4.79 11.25
N SER A 95 -11.59 -4.05 10.15
CA SER A 95 -10.30 -3.98 9.47
C SER A 95 -9.20 -3.37 10.33
N ILE A 96 -9.52 -2.38 11.16
CA ILE A 96 -8.60 -1.75 12.12
C ILE A 96 -8.37 -2.70 13.29
N VAL A 97 -9.45 -3.26 13.85
CA VAL A 97 -9.39 -4.23 14.95
C VAL A 97 -8.51 -5.42 14.58
N ARG A 98 -8.64 -5.97 13.37
CA ARG A 98 -7.77 -7.05 12.88
C ARG A 98 -6.32 -6.61 12.69
N ASN A 99 -6.06 -5.40 12.19
CA ASN A 99 -4.69 -4.92 11.98
C ASN A 99 -3.93 -4.70 13.29
N TYR A 100 -4.61 -4.18 14.31
CA TYR A 100 -3.98 -3.83 15.59
C TYR A 100 -4.20 -4.86 16.69
N GLY A 101 -5.13 -5.79 16.54
CA GLY A 101 -5.54 -6.74 17.57
C GLY A 101 -4.40 -7.58 18.16
N THR A 102 -3.41 -7.96 17.35
CA THR A 102 -2.21 -8.65 17.87
C THR A 102 -1.39 -7.78 18.82
N TYR A 103 -1.30 -6.48 18.56
CA TYR A 103 -0.56 -5.52 19.40
C TYR A 103 -1.39 -5.10 20.62
N TRP A 104 -2.69 -4.96 20.45
CA TRP A 104 -3.62 -4.73 21.56
C TRP A 104 -3.62 -5.89 22.55
N ARG A 105 -3.56 -7.15 22.09
CA ARG A 105 -3.39 -8.32 22.97
C ARG A 105 -2.13 -8.23 23.83
N VAL A 106 -1.02 -7.71 23.28
CA VAL A 106 0.21 -7.49 24.07
C VAL A 106 -0.02 -6.45 25.16
N LEU A 107 -0.75 -5.38 24.86
CA LEU A 107 -1.12 -4.36 25.86
C LEU A 107 -2.08 -4.91 26.92
N GLU A 108 -3.06 -5.74 26.53
CA GLU A 108 -3.96 -6.40 27.49
C GLU A 108 -3.20 -7.37 28.39
N THR A 109 -2.19 -8.08 27.88
CA THR A 109 -1.39 -8.98 28.73
C THR A 109 -0.51 -8.22 29.72
N LEU A 110 0.04 -7.07 29.33
CA LEU A 110 1.05 -6.37 30.15
C LEU A 110 0.48 -5.22 30.98
N TRP A 111 -0.54 -4.53 30.47
CA TRP A 111 -1.07 -3.26 30.99
C TRP A 111 -2.60 -3.29 31.17
N ALA A 112 -3.25 -4.46 31.20
CA ALA A 112 -4.72 -4.57 31.31
C ALA A 112 -5.35 -3.64 32.34
N ASP A 113 -4.86 -3.67 33.58
CA ASP A 113 -5.39 -2.92 34.73
C ASP A 113 -4.77 -1.52 34.88
N ARG A 114 -3.81 -1.18 34.01
CA ARG A 114 -3.13 0.11 34.05
C ARG A 114 -4.04 1.18 33.44
N GLN A 115 -4.10 2.35 34.07
CA GLN A 115 -4.85 3.51 33.55
C GLN A 115 -4.13 4.13 32.36
N LEU A 116 -4.88 4.68 31.39
CA LEU A 116 -4.32 5.22 30.14
C LEU A 116 -3.39 6.42 30.31
N ASP A 117 -3.55 7.21 31.37
CA ASP A 117 -2.78 8.41 31.70
C ASP A 117 -1.43 8.11 32.39
N SER A 118 -1.30 6.92 32.97
CA SER A 118 -0.11 6.53 33.74
C SER A 118 1.16 6.14 32.95
N PRO A 119 1.13 5.64 31.69
CA PRO A 119 2.35 5.25 30.97
C PRO A 119 3.15 6.45 30.47
N THR A 120 4.45 6.40 30.70
CA THR A 120 5.39 7.37 30.14
C THR A 120 5.78 7.02 28.70
N ALA A 121 6.29 8.01 27.95
CA ALA A 121 6.83 7.76 26.61
C ALA A 121 7.99 6.74 26.62
N SER A 122 8.85 6.77 27.65
CA SER A 122 9.97 5.84 27.81
C SER A 122 9.51 4.39 28.01
N GLU A 123 8.44 4.15 28.77
CA GLU A 123 7.89 2.80 28.94
C GLU A 123 7.28 2.27 27.63
N ILE A 124 6.62 3.14 26.86
CA ILE A 124 6.14 2.78 25.52
C ILE A 124 7.31 2.43 24.60
N GLU A 125 8.42 3.19 24.64
CA GLU A 125 9.63 2.86 23.86
C GLU A 125 10.24 1.51 24.26
N GLN A 126 10.32 1.22 25.56
CA GLN A 126 10.79 -0.06 26.06
C GLN A 126 9.91 -1.22 25.55
N LEU A 127 8.59 -1.04 25.60
CA LEU A 127 7.65 -2.02 25.07
C LEU A 127 7.82 -2.23 23.57
N VAL A 128 7.99 -1.15 22.80
CA VAL A 128 8.25 -1.23 21.35
C VAL A 128 9.58 -1.95 21.06
N LYS A 129 10.61 -1.71 21.87
CA LYS A 129 11.91 -2.41 21.77
C LYS A 129 11.80 -3.90 22.10
N ALA A 130 11.05 -4.26 23.14
CA ALA A 130 10.77 -5.65 23.49
C ALA A 130 9.94 -6.36 22.39
N GLN A 131 8.95 -5.68 21.83
CA GLN A 131 8.15 -6.23 20.72
C GLN A 131 8.98 -6.38 19.44
N ARG A 132 10.00 -5.54 19.24
CA ARG A 132 10.94 -5.67 18.13
C ARG A 132 11.83 -6.90 18.29
N SER A 133 12.32 -7.20 19.49
CA SER A 133 13.18 -8.38 19.73
C SER A 133 12.40 -9.69 19.66
N ARG A 134 11.11 -9.69 20.00
CA ARG A 134 10.19 -10.83 19.86
C ARG A 134 9.66 -11.05 18.44
N ALA A 135 10.03 -10.19 17.47
CA ALA A 135 9.53 -10.31 16.11
C ALA A 135 10.04 -11.59 15.45
N VAL A 136 9.11 -12.40 14.94
CA VAL A 136 9.41 -13.68 14.27
C VAL A 136 10.42 -13.45 13.14
N VAL A 137 11.55 -14.15 13.22
CA VAL A 137 12.56 -14.18 12.17
C VAL A 137 12.03 -15.07 11.04
N ARG A 138 11.77 -14.45 9.89
CA ARG A 138 11.42 -15.13 8.63
C ARG A 138 12.49 -14.82 7.60
N ALA A 139 12.48 -15.49 6.45
CA ALA A 139 13.40 -15.19 5.34
C ALA A 139 13.35 -13.70 4.89
N ASN A 140 12.23 -13.01 5.13
CA ASN A 140 12.06 -11.56 4.88
C ASN A 140 12.34 -10.66 6.11
N TYR A 141 12.97 -11.18 7.16
CA TYR A 141 13.19 -10.44 8.39
C TYR A 141 14.11 -9.22 8.18
N ARG A 142 13.65 -8.04 8.64
CA ARG A 142 14.40 -6.78 8.55
C ARG A 142 14.60 -6.15 9.92
N GLY A 143 15.07 -6.96 10.87
CA GLY A 143 15.38 -6.48 12.23
C GLY A 143 14.15 -6.03 13.01
N GLY A 144 12.97 -6.64 12.78
CA GLY A 144 11.74 -6.38 13.54
C GLY A 144 11.12 -4.99 13.36
N ARG A 145 11.66 -4.12 12.49
CA ARG A 145 11.21 -2.71 12.35
C ARG A 145 9.73 -2.57 11.99
N GLY A 146 9.20 -3.48 11.17
CA GLY A 146 7.78 -3.51 10.83
C GLY A 146 6.88 -3.78 12.04
N SER A 147 7.29 -4.73 12.89
CA SER A 147 6.59 -5.03 14.15
C SER A 147 6.60 -3.82 15.08
N ALA A 148 7.77 -3.18 15.26
CA ALA A 148 7.91 -1.97 16.07
C ALA A 148 7.06 -0.80 15.53
N THR A 149 7.08 -0.59 14.21
CA THR A 149 6.28 0.44 13.53
C THR A 149 4.79 0.26 13.74
N ASN A 150 4.32 -0.99 13.65
CA ASN A 150 2.91 -1.33 13.85
C ASN A 150 2.53 -1.25 15.34
N MET A 151 3.40 -1.64 16.26
CA MET A 151 3.19 -1.46 17.70
C MET A 151 2.97 0.01 18.03
N VAL A 152 3.87 0.90 17.60
CA VAL A 152 3.69 2.36 17.77
C VAL A 152 2.38 2.83 17.15
N SER A 153 2.01 2.33 15.97
CA SER A 153 0.77 2.72 15.29
C SER A 153 -0.49 2.23 16.03
N ALA A 154 -0.44 1.05 16.64
CA ALA A 154 -1.52 0.48 17.43
C ALA A 154 -1.72 1.24 18.75
N ILE A 155 -0.62 1.60 19.43
CA ILE A 155 -0.65 2.41 20.65
C ILE A 155 -1.17 3.82 20.32
N ARG A 156 -0.65 4.46 19.27
CA ARG A 156 -1.18 5.76 18.80
C ARG A 156 -2.63 5.68 18.32
N CYS A 157 -3.12 4.51 17.91
CA CYS A 157 -4.54 4.34 17.63
C CYS A 157 -5.36 4.50 18.91
N ILE A 158 -4.94 3.86 20.01
CA ILE A 158 -5.61 3.97 21.32
C ILE A 158 -5.60 5.42 21.78
N TYR A 159 -4.42 6.04 21.89
CA TYR A 159 -4.30 7.39 22.44
C TYR A 159 -4.97 8.47 21.60
N ARG A 160 -5.01 8.34 20.26
CA ARG A 160 -5.77 9.30 19.43
C ARG A 160 -7.28 9.25 19.68
N HIS A 161 -7.83 8.07 19.94
CA HIS A 161 -9.24 7.97 20.32
C HIS A 161 -9.43 8.45 21.75
N ALA A 162 -8.50 8.16 22.67
CA ALA A 162 -8.57 8.67 24.04
C ALA A 162 -8.56 10.21 24.09
N GLU A 163 -7.77 10.85 23.22
CA GLU A 163 -7.83 12.31 23.00
C GLU A 163 -9.20 12.76 22.47
N ALA A 164 -9.74 12.07 21.47
CA ALA A 164 -11.04 12.40 20.89
C ALA A 164 -12.20 12.25 21.87
N ASP A 165 -12.11 11.26 22.78
CA ASP A 165 -13.09 10.99 23.83
C ASP A 165 -12.87 11.87 25.08
N GLY A 166 -11.87 12.77 25.07
CA GLY A 166 -11.56 13.67 26.19
C GLY A 166 -10.96 12.99 27.42
N LEU A 167 -10.48 11.75 27.28
CA LEU A 167 -9.88 10.96 28.37
C LEU A 167 -8.44 11.39 28.67
N ILE A 168 -7.75 11.98 27.69
CA ILE A 168 -6.38 12.47 27.78
C ILE A 168 -6.26 13.76 26.99
N GLU A 169 -5.58 14.77 27.53
CA GLU A 169 -5.28 15.99 26.79
C GLU A 169 -4.15 15.77 25.76
N PRO A 170 -4.19 16.41 24.58
CA PRO A 170 -3.15 16.22 23.55
C PRO A 170 -1.71 16.48 24.01
N ARG A 171 -1.53 17.41 24.97
CA ARG A 171 -0.21 17.70 25.56
C ARG A 171 0.33 16.55 26.40
N ASP A 172 -0.54 15.73 26.97
CA ASP A 172 -0.21 14.64 27.89
C ASP A 172 -0.14 13.28 27.20
N ASN A 173 -0.39 13.21 25.90
CA ASN A 173 -0.30 11.96 25.13
C ASN A 173 1.16 11.45 25.05
N PRO A 174 1.51 10.36 25.75
CA PRO A 174 2.86 9.80 25.74
C PRO A 174 3.20 9.14 24.38
N ALA A 175 2.20 8.58 23.69
CA ALA A 175 2.39 7.86 22.43
C ALA A 175 2.71 8.77 21.24
N ALA A 176 2.30 10.04 21.31
CA ALA A 176 2.66 11.06 20.32
C ALA A 176 4.17 11.34 20.32
N ARG A 177 4.79 11.33 21.51
CA ARG A 177 6.21 11.62 21.74
C ARG A 177 7.14 10.48 21.30
N VAL A 178 6.64 9.25 21.25
CA VAL A 178 7.45 8.07 20.86
C VAL A 178 7.81 8.11 19.37
N PRO A 179 9.10 8.09 19.00
CA PRO A 179 9.52 8.15 17.61
C PRO A 179 9.13 6.87 16.87
N LYS A 180 8.57 7.04 15.67
CA LYS A 180 8.28 5.91 14.78
C LYS A 180 9.57 5.49 14.07
N PRO A 181 9.94 4.19 14.06
CA PRO A 181 11.11 3.74 13.34
C PRO A 181 11.09 4.15 11.87
N ARG A 182 12.20 4.71 11.36
CA ARG A 182 12.32 5.10 9.96
C ARG A 182 12.09 3.88 9.06
N ARG A 183 11.18 4.02 8.09
CA ARG A 183 10.98 3.01 7.04
C ARG A 183 12.21 3.00 6.14
N LEU A 184 12.84 1.83 6.01
CA LEU A 184 13.89 1.63 5.02
C LEU A 184 13.25 1.45 3.63
N PRO A 185 13.96 1.82 2.55
CA PRO A 185 13.53 1.50 1.19
C PRO A 185 13.20 0.02 1.04
N GLY A 186 12.17 -0.29 0.27
CA GLY A 186 11.84 -1.67 -0.06
C GLY A 186 12.93 -2.28 -0.95
N THR A 187 13.26 -3.56 -0.77
CA THR A 187 14.14 -4.29 -1.70
C THR A 187 13.39 -4.76 -2.96
N ARG A 188 12.08 -4.55 -3.01
CA ARG A 188 11.25 -4.94 -4.15
C ARG A 188 11.64 -4.09 -5.34
N HIS A 189 12.07 -4.75 -6.39
CA HIS A 189 12.30 -4.20 -7.71
C HIS A 189 11.46 -5.01 -8.70
N ALA A 190 11.24 -4.46 -9.89
CA ALA A 190 10.59 -5.19 -10.97
C ALA A 190 11.43 -6.40 -11.37
N LEU A 191 10.80 -7.56 -11.53
CA LEU A 191 11.44 -8.74 -12.08
C LEU A 191 11.82 -8.52 -13.55
N THR A 192 12.86 -9.21 -14.02
CA THR A 192 13.20 -9.24 -15.44
C THR A 192 12.19 -10.06 -16.24
N PHE A 193 12.21 -9.91 -17.56
CA PHE A 193 11.36 -10.69 -18.46
C PHE A 193 11.56 -12.20 -18.28
N ASP A 194 12.82 -12.67 -18.27
CA ASP A 194 13.16 -14.08 -18.09
C ASP A 194 12.68 -14.63 -16.74
N GLN A 195 12.77 -13.82 -15.67
CA GLN A 195 12.26 -14.18 -14.35
C GLN A 195 10.73 -14.35 -14.35
N VAL A 196 9.99 -13.49 -15.08
CA VAL A 196 8.54 -13.64 -15.23
C VAL A 196 8.20 -14.88 -16.06
N GLN A 197 8.95 -15.15 -17.13
CA GLN A 197 8.80 -16.37 -17.94
C GLN A 197 9.07 -17.64 -17.12
N ASP A 198 10.12 -17.64 -16.29
CA ASP A 198 10.44 -18.74 -15.39
C ASP A 198 9.30 -19.06 -14.43
N ILE A 199 8.69 -18.03 -13.82
CA ILE A 199 7.52 -18.20 -12.94
C ILE A 199 6.37 -18.86 -13.72
N GLY A 200 6.06 -18.37 -14.93
CA GLY A 200 5.01 -18.95 -15.78
C GLY A 200 5.30 -20.40 -16.19
N ARG A 201 6.55 -20.71 -16.52
CA ARG A 201 7.02 -22.05 -16.85
C ARG A 201 6.82 -23.00 -15.68
N ILE A 202 7.35 -22.68 -14.50
CA ILE A 202 7.20 -23.55 -13.31
C ILE A 202 5.73 -23.73 -12.94
N ALA A 203 4.91 -22.68 -13.00
CA ALA A 203 3.48 -22.78 -12.71
C ALA A 203 2.74 -23.75 -13.64
N SER A 204 3.13 -23.80 -14.92
CA SER A 204 2.47 -24.61 -15.96
C SER A 204 3.04 -26.01 -16.16
N THR A 205 4.25 -26.31 -15.71
CA THR A 205 4.90 -27.62 -15.91
C THR A 205 4.99 -28.47 -14.66
N THR A 206 4.84 -27.87 -13.47
CA THR A 206 5.01 -28.56 -12.17
C THR A 206 3.75 -28.50 -11.30
N GLY A 207 3.67 -29.35 -10.29
CA GLY A 207 2.54 -29.40 -9.35
C GLY A 207 1.37 -30.27 -9.80
N ASN A 208 0.36 -30.35 -8.94
CA ASN A 208 -0.78 -31.26 -9.08
C ASN A 208 -1.98 -30.68 -9.86
N ASP A 209 -2.03 -29.37 -10.08
CA ASP A 209 -3.07 -28.71 -10.89
C ASP A 209 -2.45 -27.56 -11.68
N ARG A 210 -1.68 -27.94 -12.71
CA ARG A 210 -0.85 -27.06 -13.54
C ARG A 210 -1.67 -25.99 -14.27
N GLU A 211 -2.84 -26.37 -14.74
CA GLU A 211 -3.78 -25.47 -15.41
C GLU A 211 -4.23 -24.35 -14.46
N LEU A 212 -4.76 -24.70 -13.29
CA LEU A 212 -5.18 -23.72 -12.29
C LEU A 212 -4.03 -22.81 -11.85
N ASP A 213 -2.85 -23.39 -11.60
CA ASP A 213 -1.68 -22.61 -11.16
C ASP A 213 -1.19 -21.65 -12.26
N SER A 214 -1.21 -22.09 -13.52
CA SER A 214 -0.86 -21.24 -14.66
C SER A 214 -1.84 -20.08 -14.83
N LEU A 215 -3.14 -20.30 -14.62
CA LEU A 215 -4.16 -19.24 -14.63
C LEU A 215 -3.92 -18.24 -13.50
N VAL A 216 -3.64 -18.72 -12.28
CA VAL A 216 -3.36 -17.84 -11.14
C VAL A 216 -2.18 -16.91 -11.42
N VAL A 217 -1.09 -17.44 -11.96
CA VAL A 217 0.08 -16.63 -12.34
C VAL A 217 -0.25 -15.68 -13.47
N ARG A 218 -0.90 -16.16 -14.54
CA ARG A 218 -1.22 -15.36 -15.73
C ARG A 218 -2.14 -14.20 -15.40
N ILE A 219 -3.18 -14.42 -14.60
CA ILE A 219 -4.06 -13.36 -14.13
C ILE A 219 -3.26 -12.31 -13.36
N HIS A 220 -2.33 -12.70 -12.48
CA HIS A 220 -1.52 -11.71 -11.76
C HIS A 220 -0.58 -10.91 -12.66
N ILE A 221 0.00 -11.54 -13.68
CA ILE A 221 0.85 -10.86 -14.66
C ILE A 221 0.03 -9.84 -15.44
N GLU A 222 -1.15 -10.22 -15.94
CA GLU A 222 -1.99 -9.39 -16.80
C GLU A 222 -2.81 -8.34 -16.06
N THR A 223 -3.30 -8.61 -14.87
CA THR A 223 -4.24 -7.70 -14.19
C THR A 223 -3.60 -6.89 -13.07
N ALA A 224 -2.37 -7.28 -12.70
CA ALA A 224 -1.70 -6.84 -11.49
C ALA A 224 -2.60 -6.97 -10.23
N CYS A 225 -3.65 -7.79 -10.22
CA CYS A 225 -4.66 -7.75 -9.16
C CYS A 225 -4.13 -8.14 -7.78
N ARG A 226 -4.79 -7.68 -6.72
CA ARG A 226 -4.54 -8.18 -5.36
C ARG A 226 -5.07 -9.61 -5.25
N ARG A 227 -4.42 -10.44 -4.43
CA ARG A 227 -4.87 -11.82 -4.12
C ARG A 227 -6.36 -11.91 -3.77
N GLY A 228 -6.89 -10.92 -3.03
CA GLY A 228 -8.30 -10.87 -2.67
C GLY A 228 -9.24 -10.73 -3.87
N GLY A 229 -8.87 -9.91 -4.87
CA GLY A 229 -9.66 -9.71 -6.08
C GLY A 229 -9.73 -10.98 -6.93
N LEU A 230 -8.60 -11.67 -7.09
CA LEU A 230 -8.56 -12.94 -7.81
C LEU A 230 -9.38 -14.04 -7.12
N LEU A 231 -9.24 -14.21 -5.80
CA LEU A 231 -10.04 -15.18 -5.03
C LEU A 231 -11.54 -14.80 -5.01
N GLY A 232 -11.82 -13.51 -5.19
CA GLY A 232 -13.17 -12.95 -5.21
C GLY A 232 -13.91 -13.21 -6.52
N LEU A 233 -13.20 -13.45 -7.62
CA LEU A 233 -13.75 -13.46 -8.98
C LEU A 233 -14.86 -14.52 -9.16
N THR A 234 -16.02 -14.05 -9.64
CA THR A 234 -17.19 -14.89 -9.96
C THR A 234 -17.42 -14.97 -11.46
N ILE A 235 -18.24 -15.93 -11.92
CA ILE A 235 -18.54 -16.08 -13.36
C ILE A 235 -19.19 -14.80 -13.89
N ASP A 236 -20.07 -14.18 -13.10
CA ASP A 236 -20.73 -12.90 -13.42
C ASP A 236 -19.78 -11.69 -13.48
N ASP A 237 -18.51 -11.88 -13.10
CA ASP A 237 -17.48 -10.84 -13.22
C ASP A 237 -16.70 -10.95 -14.53
N LEU A 238 -16.99 -11.93 -15.39
CA LEU A 238 -16.38 -12.08 -16.71
C LEU A 238 -17.28 -11.42 -17.77
N ASN A 239 -16.82 -10.30 -18.33
CA ASN A 239 -17.40 -9.78 -19.57
C ASN A 239 -16.56 -10.32 -20.73
N VAL A 240 -17.07 -11.41 -21.32
CA VAL A 240 -16.37 -12.16 -22.38
C VAL A 240 -16.22 -11.33 -23.65
N ASP A 241 -17.26 -10.58 -24.02
CA ASP A 241 -17.31 -9.81 -25.27
C ASP A 241 -16.25 -8.70 -25.30
N ASP A 242 -16.10 -7.97 -24.19
CA ASP A 242 -15.13 -6.88 -24.08
C ASP A 242 -13.76 -7.33 -23.52
N CYS A 243 -13.60 -8.63 -23.22
CA CYS A 243 -12.43 -9.18 -22.55
C CYS A 243 -12.08 -8.46 -21.23
N LEU A 244 -13.09 -8.22 -20.38
CA LEU A 244 -12.92 -7.56 -19.08
C LEU A 244 -13.22 -8.49 -17.91
N VAL A 245 -12.49 -8.31 -16.81
CA VAL A 245 -12.80 -8.93 -15.52
C VAL A 245 -13.11 -7.88 -14.46
N ARG A 246 -14.18 -8.06 -13.70
CA ARG A 246 -14.53 -7.17 -12.58
C ARG A 246 -13.80 -7.60 -11.30
N LEU A 247 -12.83 -6.80 -10.87
CA LEU A 247 -12.02 -7.05 -9.68
C LEU A 247 -12.52 -6.24 -8.50
N ARG A 248 -12.91 -6.94 -7.42
CA ARG A 248 -13.27 -6.35 -6.13
C ARG A 248 -12.09 -6.41 -5.16
N GLU A 249 -11.60 -5.26 -4.73
CA GLU A 249 -10.41 -5.17 -3.89
C GLU A 249 -10.68 -4.46 -2.56
N LYS A 250 -9.65 -4.37 -1.71
CA LYS A 250 -9.78 -3.84 -0.34
C LYS A 250 -10.24 -2.38 -0.36
N GLY A 251 -11.23 -2.07 0.48
CA GLY A 251 -11.79 -0.71 0.61
C GLY A 251 -12.99 -0.49 -0.31
N ASP A 252 -13.69 -1.56 -0.67
CA ASP A 252 -14.85 -1.55 -1.57
C ASP A 252 -14.56 -0.97 -2.96
N THR A 253 -13.30 -1.06 -3.37
CA THR A 253 -12.87 -0.59 -4.69
C THR A 253 -13.15 -1.68 -5.71
N GLU A 254 -14.08 -1.41 -6.62
CA GLU A 254 -14.32 -2.24 -7.80
C GLU A 254 -13.70 -1.61 -9.04
N ARG A 255 -13.16 -2.43 -9.94
CA ARG A 255 -12.75 -1.98 -11.29
C ARG A 255 -13.00 -3.05 -12.34
N TRP A 256 -13.35 -2.62 -13.55
CA TRP A 256 -13.20 -3.43 -14.74
C TRP A 256 -11.74 -3.38 -15.19
N GLN A 257 -11.13 -4.55 -15.33
CA GLN A 257 -9.75 -4.71 -15.73
C GLN A 257 -9.70 -5.50 -17.05
N PRO A 258 -9.08 -4.95 -18.10
CA PRO A 258 -8.79 -5.69 -19.32
C PRO A 258 -7.99 -6.95 -19.04
N VAL A 259 -8.30 -8.03 -19.76
CA VAL A 259 -7.50 -9.26 -19.87
C VAL A 259 -7.34 -9.63 -21.34
N SER A 260 -6.29 -10.36 -21.69
CA SER A 260 -6.10 -10.78 -23.07
C SER A 260 -7.24 -11.70 -23.53
N PRO A 261 -7.59 -11.70 -24.84
CA PRO A 261 -8.56 -12.64 -25.38
C PRO A 261 -8.19 -14.10 -25.10
N GLU A 262 -6.89 -14.44 -25.15
CA GLU A 262 -6.40 -15.77 -24.77
C GLU A 262 -6.72 -16.08 -23.31
N LEU A 263 -6.40 -15.18 -22.37
CA LEU A 263 -6.72 -15.40 -20.96
C LEU A 263 -8.24 -15.54 -20.75
N MET A 264 -9.06 -14.71 -21.41
CA MET A 264 -10.51 -14.80 -21.30
C MET A 264 -11.03 -16.17 -21.78
N SER A 265 -10.62 -16.63 -22.96
CA SER A 265 -10.98 -17.97 -23.48
C SER A 265 -10.62 -19.06 -22.47
N ARG A 266 -9.40 -19.01 -21.92
CA ARG A 266 -8.92 -19.99 -20.94
C ARG A 266 -9.69 -19.96 -19.63
N LEU A 267 -10.17 -18.80 -19.18
CA LEU A 267 -11.03 -18.72 -18.00
C LEU A 267 -12.38 -19.37 -18.27
N VAL A 268 -12.98 -19.13 -19.44
CA VAL A 268 -14.27 -19.71 -19.83
C VAL A 268 -14.15 -21.24 -19.97
N GLU A 269 -13.11 -21.73 -20.67
CA GLU A 269 -12.78 -23.17 -20.77
C GLU A 269 -12.63 -23.80 -19.39
N HIS A 270 -11.80 -23.21 -18.53
CA HIS A 270 -11.57 -23.71 -17.16
C HIS A 270 -12.85 -23.79 -16.33
N VAL A 271 -13.78 -22.83 -16.49
CA VAL A 271 -15.09 -22.88 -15.83
C VAL A 271 -15.94 -24.02 -16.39
N SER A 272 -16.02 -24.15 -17.72
CA SER A 272 -16.79 -25.20 -18.39
C SER A 272 -16.31 -26.60 -18.01
N ASP A 273 -15.00 -26.85 -18.11
CA ASP A 273 -14.38 -28.15 -17.86
C ASP A 273 -14.49 -28.61 -16.40
N ARG A 274 -14.77 -27.69 -15.47
CA ARG A 274 -14.84 -27.93 -14.03
C ARG A 274 -16.26 -27.79 -13.48
N GLY A 275 -17.25 -28.12 -14.30
CA GLY A 275 -18.66 -28.25 -13.91
C GLY A 275 -19.50 -26.97 -14.04
N GLY A 276 -18.94 -25.92 -14.64
CA GLY A 276 -19.65 -24.68 -14.94
C GLY A 276 -20.28 -24.01 -13.71
N VAL A 277 -21.42 -23.37 -13.94
CA VAL A 277 -22.22 -22.68 -12.90
C VAL A 277 -22.75 -23.67 -11.86
N ARG A 278 -22.98 -24.94 -12.23
CA ARG A 278 -23.55 -25.97 -11.33
C ARG A 278 -22.61 -26.34 -10.19
N ALA A 279 -21.29 -26.24 -10.39
CA ALA A 279 -20.30 -26.56 -9.36
C ALA A 279 -20.13 -25.43 -8.33
N THR A 280 -19.95 -24.20 -8.81
CA THR A 280 -19.76 -23.00 -7.98
C THR A 280 -19.86 -21.75 -8.85
N ASN A 281 -20.19 -20.59 -8.27
CA ASN A 281 -20.09 -19.32 -9.00
C ASN A 281 -18.65 -18.74 -9.03
N LYS A 282 -17.65 -19.37 -8.39
CA LYS A 282 -16.27 -18.85 -8.34
C LYS A 282 -15.42 -19.28 -9.53
N VAL A 283 -14.87 -18.34 -10.32
CA VAL A 283 -14.07 -18.62 -11.54
C VAL A 283 -12.99 -19.68 -11.28
N LEU A 284 -12.11 -19.42 -10.32
CA LEU A 284 -10.99 -20.30 -10.00
C LEU A 284 -11.43 -21.40 -9.03
N ARG A 285 -11.33 -22.64 -9.49
CA ARG A 285 -11.91 -23.83 -8.86
C ARG A 285 -11.04 -25.04 -9.16
N TYR A 286 -10.99 -25.99 -8.25
CA TYR A 286 -10.27 -27.25 -8.41
C TYR A 286 -11.02 -28.19 -9.38
N ARG A 287 -10.38 -29.30 -9.78
CA ARG A 287 -10.98 -30.29 -10.69
C ARG A 287 -12.29 -30.89 -10.18
N ASN A 288 -12.46 -30.96 -8.85
CA ASN A 288 -13.69 -31.41 -8.21
C ASN A 288 -14.79 -30.32 -8.14
N GLY A 289 -14.59 -29.17 -8.78
CA GLY A 289 -15.53 -28.04 -8.79
C GLY A 289 -15.48 -27.15 -7.55
N SER A 290 -14.76 -27.53 -6.49
CA SER A 290 -14.68 -26.71 -5.27
C SER A 290 -13.88 -25.41 -5.50
N PRO A 291 -14.27 -24.28 -4.90
CA PRO A 291 -13.61 -22.99 -5.13
C PRO A 291 -12.19 -22.97 -4.57
N MET A 292 -11.28 -22.27 -5.27
CA MET A 292 -9.89 -22.14 -4.85
C MET A 292 -9.76 -21.30 -3.56
N GLY A 293 -9.07 -21.86 -2.56
CA GLY A 293 -8.80 -21.18 -1.29
C GLY A 293 -7.46 -20.44 -1.24
N ARG A 294 -7.26 -19.65 -0.17
CA ARG A 294 -5.99 -18.93 0.09
C ARG A 294 -4.77 -19.84 0.13
N ARG A 295 -4.93 -21.05 0.67
CA ARG A 295 -3.82 -22.00 0.86
C ARG A 295 -3.14 -22.40 -0.46
N ARG A 296 -3.86 -22.35 -1.59
CA ARG A 296 -3.28 -22.61 -2.91
C ARG A 296 -2.14 -21.65 -3.26
N TYR A 297 -2.25 -20.39 -2.84
CA TYR A 297 -1.18 -19.41 -3.02
C TYR A 297 0.08 -19.75 -2.24
N ASP A 298 -0.08 -20.25 -1.02
CA ASP A 298 1.05 -20.57 -0.15
C ASP A 298 1.81 -21.74 -0.79
N TYR A 299 1.10 -22.80 -1.21
CA TYR A 299 1.68 -23.92 -1.97
C TYR A 299 2.35 -23.49 -3.28
N LEU A 300 1.70 -22.64 -4.07
CA LEU A 300 2.26 -22.16 -5.33
C LEU A 300 3.52 -21.31 -5.09
N SER A 301 3.50 -20.44 -4.08
CA SER A 301 4.65 -19.57 -3.76
C SER A 301 5.82 -20.36 -3.19
N GLU A 302 5.56 -21.36 -2.35
CA GLU A 302 6.56 -22.31 -1.86
C GLU A 302 7.18 -23.08 -3.03
N ARG A 303 6.35 -23.72 -3.86
CA ARG A 303 6.81 -24.46 -5.03
C ARG A 303 7.66 -23.60 -5.99
N LEU A 304 7.22 -22.37 -6.28
CA LEU A 304 8.00 -21.46 -7.13
C LEU A 304 9.38 -21.17 -6.54
N ARG A 305 9.49 -21.01 -5.22
CA ARG A 305 10.76 -20.76 -4.53
C ARG A 305 11.64 -22.01 -4.48
N ASP A 306 11.05 -23.19 -4.36
CA ASP A 306 11.81 -24.45 -4.38
C ASP A 306 12.46 -24.70 -5.74
N HIS A 307 11.78 -24.37 -6.84
CA HIS A 307 12.31 -24.54 -8.20
C HIS A 307 13.19 -23.39 -8.69
N LEU A 308 13.06 -22.19 -8.12
CA LEU A 308 13.76 -20.99 -8.60
C LEU A 308 14.56 -20.35 -7.45
N PRO A 309 15.88 -20.63 -7.34
CA PRO A 309 16.71 -20.10 -6.27
C PRO A 309 16.67 -18.58 -6.13
N TRP A 310 16.60 -17.86 -7.26
CA TRP A 310 16.45 -16.40 -7.26
C TRP A 310 15.09 -15.96 -6.67
N ALA A 311 14.02 -16.72 -6.90
CA ALA A 311 12.70 -16.43 -6.36
C ALA A 311 12.67 -16.68 -4.86
N ALA A 312 13.38 -17.72 -4.38
CA ALA A 312 13.59 -17.96 -2.96
C ALA A 312 14.38 -16.82 -2.30
N ALA A 313 15.48 -16.37 -2.90
CA ALA A 313 16.30 -15.27 -2.38
C ALA A 313 15.51 -13.96 -2.26
N LEU A 314 14.66 -13.65 -3.25
CA LEU A 314 13.80 -12.47 -3.23
C LEU A 314 12.51 -12.67 -2.42
N GLN A 315 12.18 -13.90 -2.05
CA GLN A 315 10.90 -14.28 -1.44
C GLN A 315 9.71 -13.80 -2.30
N VAL A 316 9.75 -14.15 -3.58
CA VAL A 316 8.71 -13.81 -4.57
C VAL A 316 7.34 -14.27 -4.09
N SER A 317 6.34 -13.45 -4.38
CA SER A 317 4.93 -13.72 -4.12
C SER A 317 4.08 -13.01 -5.20
N ALA A 318 2.78 -13.26 -5.21
CA ALA A 318 1.83 -12.53 -6.06
C ALA A 318 1.97 -10.99 -5.95
N HIS A 319 2.37 -10.47 -4.79
CA HIS A 319 2.60 -9.04 -4.62
C HIS A 319 3.84 -8.54 -5.37
N TRP A 320 4.86 -9.38 -5.56
CA TRP A 320 6.04 -9.06 -6.36
C TRP A 320 5.71 -9.04 -7.86
N ILE A 321 4.87 -9.96 -8.32
CA ILE A 321 4.34 -9.97 -9.70
C ILE A 321 3.53 -8.69 -9.94
N ARG A 322 2.58 -8.36 -9.05
CA ARG A 322 1.82 -7.10 -9.11
C ARG A 322 2.76 -5.88 -9.18
N HIS A 323 3.78 -5.82 -8.33
CA HIS A 323 4.74 -4.72 -8.36
C HIS A 323 5.46 -4.63 -9.71
N THR A 324 5.89 -5.76 -10.25
CA THR A 324 6.58 -5.83 -11.55
C THR A 324 5.69 -5.29 -12.67
N THR A 325 4.44 -5.75 -12.76
CA THR A 325 3.49 -5.27 -13.77
C THR A 325 3.24 -3.76 -13.62
N LEU A 326 2.98 -3.28 -12.40
CA LEU A 326 2.69 -1.85 -12.20
C LEU A 326 3.91 -0.96 -12.47
N THR A 327 5.13 -1.41 -12.14
CA THR A 327 6.35 -0.67 -12.47
C THR A 327 6.57 -0.60 -13.98
N PHE A 328 6.27 -1.67 -14.72
CA PHE A 328 6.32 -1.65 -16.18
C PHE A 328 5.31 -0.64 -16.74
N VAL A 329 4.04 -0.73 -16.33
CA VAL A 329 2.99 0.19 -16.80
C VAL A 329 3.33 1.64 -16.47
N GLU A 330 3.85 1.93 -15.28
CA GLU A 330 4.22 3.28 -14.88
C GLU A 330 5.34 3.86 -15.75
N ARG A 331 6.35 3.04 -16.10
CA ARG A 331 7.48 3.46 -16.92
C ARG A 331 7.10 3.69 -18.38
N GLU A 332 6.25 2.82 -18.94
CA GLU A 332 5.92 2.86 -20.37
C GLU A 332 4.69 3.72 -20.70
N PHE A 333 3.71 3.79 -19.78
CA PHE A 333 2.41 4.46 -20.01
C PHE A 333 2.14 5.59 -19.01
N GLY A 334 3.06 5.84 -18.08
CA GLY A 334 2.97 6.92 -17.11
C GLY A 334 2.13 6.59 -15.87
N TYR A 335 2.24 7.48 -14.87
CA TYR A 335 1.67 7.29 -13.55
C TYR A 335 0.13 7.20 -13.54
N ALA A 336 -0.57 7.96 -14.41
CA ALA A 336 -2.03 7.95 -14.45
C ALA A 336 -2.59 6.59 -14.88
N VAL A 337 -2.01 5.99 -15.92
CA VAL A 337 -2.38 4.64 -16.38
C VAL A 337 -2.04 3.61 -15.32
N ALA A 338 -0.85 3.66 -14.72
CA ALA A 338 -0.46 2.73 -13.65
C ALA A 338 -1.38 2.81 -12.42
N ARG A 339 -1.83 4.03 -12.05
CA ARG A 339 -2.80 4.23 -10.96
C ARG A 339 -4.15 3.59 -11.29
N ALA A 340 -4.66 3.80 -12.50
CA ALA A 340 -5.91 3.18 -12.97
C ALA A 340 -5.79 1.65 -13.02
N TYR A 341 -4.68 1.12 -13.57
CA TYR A 341 -4.35 -0.30 -13.61
C TYR A 341 -4.32 -0.94 -12.21
N ALA A 342 -3.79 -0.21 -11.22
CA ALA A 342 -3.73 -0.65 -9.84
C ALA A 342 -5.11 -0.64 -9.14
N GLY A 343 -6.14 -0.01 -9.73
CA GLY A 343 -7.43 0.23 -9.10
C GLY A 343 -7.34 1.06 -7.84
N HIS A 344 -6.48 2.07 -7.83
CA HIS A 344 -6.48 3.05 -6.76
C HIS A 344 -7.59 4.07 -7.05
N SER A 345 -8.71 3.96 -6.32
CA SER A 345 -9.75 4.98 -6.32
C SER A 345 -9.17 6.33 -5.90
N THR A 346 -9.73 7.41 -6.42
CA THR A 346 -9.47 8.77 -5.96
C THR A 346 -9.67 8.83 -4.45
N PRO A 347 -8.65 9.22 -3.66
CA PRO A 347 -8.90 9.61 -2.29
C PRO A 347 -9.83 10.81 -2.32
N GLY A 348 -10.94 10.76 -1.59
CA GLY A 348 -11.63 11.98 -1.19
C GLY A 348 -10.61 12.92 -0.55
N SER A 349 -10.43 14.10 -1.16
CA SER A 349 -9.73 15.28 -0.65
C SER A 349 -8.52 15.01 0.27
N GLY A 350 -7.33 14.81 -0.30
CA GLY A 350 -6.12 14.72 0.54
C GLY A 350 -4.80 14.35 -0.15
N SER A 351 -4.82 13.98 -1.44
CA SER A 351 -3.59 13.66 -2.17
C SER A 351 -3.41 14.59 -3.37
N GLY A 352 -2.88 15.80 -3.10
CA GLY A 352 -2.40 16.73 -4.13
C GLY A 352 -3.49 17.32 -5.03
N ILE A 353 -3.71 18.63 -4.91
CA ILE A 353 -4.68 19.43 -5.69
C ILE A 353 -4.45 19.31 -7.22
N THR A 354 -3.28 18.82 -7.65
CA THR A 354 -2.88 18.62 -9.06
C THR A 354 -3.31 17.29 -9.70
N LEU A 355 -3.91 16.34 -8.97
CA LEU A 355 -4.17 14.99 -9.49
C LEU A 355 -5.63 14.69 -9.86
N THR A 356 -6.51 15.69 -9.83
CA THR A 356 -7.95 15.53 -10.14
C THR A 356 -8.22 15.39 -11.64
N TYR A 357 -7.35 15.94 -12.51
CA TYR A 357 -7.62 16.05 -13.95
C TYR A 357 -7.00 14.95 -14.84
N VAL A 358 -6.21 14.02 -14.29
CA VAL A 358 -5.52 12.99 -15.07
C VAL A 358 -5.98 11.60 -14.62
N GLN A 359 -7.15 11.19 -15.10
CA GLN A 359 -7.64 9.83 -14.97
C GLN A 359 -7.48 9.11 -16.31
N ALA A 360 -6.72 8.02 -16.32
CA ALA A 360 -6.61 7.17 -17.49
C ALA A 360 -7.94 6.44 -17.73
N SER A 361 -8.35 6.39 -18.99
CA SER A 361 -9.53 5.69 -19.47
C SER A 361 -9.29 4.19 -19.62
N LEU A 362 -10.38 3.41 -19.66
CA LEU A 362 -10.31 1.96 -19.86
C LEU A 362 -9.56 1.55 -21.16
N PRO A 363 -9.72 2.25 -22.31
CA PRO A 363 -8.91 2.01 -23.50
C PRO A 363 -7.40 2.16 -23.29
N GLU A 364 -6.95 3.14 -22.51
CA GLU A 364 -5.52 3.33 -22.20
C GLU A 364 -4.97 2.18 -21.35
N VAL A 365 -5.78 1.65 -20.42
CA VAL A 365 -5.44 0.45 -19.65
C VAL A 365 -5.37 -0.79 -20.55
N ALA A 366 -6.27 -0.91 -21.53
CA ALA A 366 -6.28 -2.00 -22.51
C ALA A 366 -5.06 -1.93 -23.46
N GLU A 367 -4.61 -0.74 -23.82
CA GLU A 367 -3.36 -0.55 -24.57
C GLU A 367 -2.13 -0.98 -23.77
N ALA A 368 -2.06 -0.62 -22.49
CA ALA A 368 -1.00 -1.07 -21.61
C ALA A 368 -0.97 -2.60 -21.46
N LEU A 369 -2.14 -3.24 -21.33
CA LEU A 369 -2.25 -4.69 -21.34
C LEU A 369 -1.78 -5.30 -22.67
N SER A 370 -2.17 -4.71 -23.80
CA SER A 370 -1.79 -5.20 -25.13
C SER A 370 -0.26 -5.19 -25.28
N ALA A 371 0.43 -4.20 -24.73
CA ALA A 371 1.89 -4.16 -24.70
C ALA A 371 2.51 -5.22 -23.77
N ILE A 372 1.90 -5.50 -22.61
CA ILE A 372 2.36 -6.57 -21.69
C ILE A 372 2.24 -7.95 -22.34
N THR A 373 1.11 -8.21 -23.00
CA THR A 373 0.75 -9.55 -23.51
C THR A 373 1.21 -9.78 -24.95
N GLY A 374 1.49 -8.72 -25.69
CA GLY A 374 1.71 -8.76 -27.14
C GLY A 374 0.46 -9.10 -27.94
N GLN A 375 -0.73 -9.13 -27.31
CA GLN A 375 -1.98 -9.52 -27.94
C GLN A 375 -2.86 -8.29 -28.20
N PRO A 376 -3.56 -8.23 -29.35
CA PRO A 376 -4.55 -7.19 -29.59
C PRO A 376 -5.71 -7.30 -28.58
N HIS A 377 -6.21 -6.16 -28.12
CA HIS A 377 -7.35 -6.08 -27.21
C HIS A 377 -8.51 -5.30 -27.87
N PRO A 378 -9.78 -5.75 -27.77
CA PRO A 378 -10.92 -5.11 -28.45
C PRO A 378 -11.10 -3.63 -28.10
N LEU A 379 -10.83 -3.26 -26.85
CA LEU A 379 -10.95 -1.87 -26.36
C LEU A 379 -9.70 -0.99 -26.58
N ALA A 380 -8.60 -1.51 -27.14
CA ALA A 380 -7.39 -0.71 -27.37
C ALA A 380 -7.52 0.14 -28.65
N ARG A 381 -7.32 1.47 -28.57
CA ARG A 381 -7.58 2.38 -29.71
C ARG A 381 -6.59 2.20 -30.86
N ASN A 382 -5.35 1.82 -30.54
CA ASN A 382 -4.26 1.76 -31.52
C ASN A 382 -4.41 0.67 -32.61
N LEU A 383 -5.32 -0.31 -32.45
CA LEU A 383 -5.57 -1.32 -33.50
C LEU A 383 -6.71 -0.96 -34.44
N GLN A 384 -7.67 -0.14 -34.00
CA GLN A 384 -8.74 0.33 -34.89
C GLN A 384 -8.19 1.25 -35.98
N ARG A 385 -7.21 2.11 -35.67
CA ARG A 385 -6.52 2.96 -36.67
C ARG A 385 -5.67 2.16 -37.68
N ALA A 386 -5.02 1.09 -37.25
CA ALA A 386 -4.21 0.25 -38.16
C ALA A 386 -5.10 -0.49 -39.18
N ALA A 387 -6.29 -0.92 -38.78
CA ALA A 387 -7.26 -1.56 -39.68
C ALA A 387 -7.90 -0.56 -40.67
N THR A 388 -8.09 0.71 -40.28
CA THR A 388 -8.65 1.74 -41.19
C THR A 388 -7.61 2.32 -42.16
N ALA A 389 -6.32 2.30 -41.81
CA ALA A 389 -5.26 2.85 -42.66
C ALA A 389 -4.92 1.99 -43.89
N THR A 390 -5.39 0.74 -43.97
CA THR A 390 -5.14 -0.17 -45.11
C THR A 390 -6.16 -0.01 -46.25
N THR A 391 -7.19 0.82 -46.09
CA THR A 391 -8.19 1.07 -47.14
C THR A 391 -8.09 2.50 -47.65
N ILE A 392 -6.96 2.84 -48.27
CA ILE A 392 -6.89 3.98 -49.18
C ILE A 392 -7.25 3.43 -50.56
N PRO A 393 -8.41 3.79 -51.16
CA PRO A 393 -8.68 3.44 -52.55
C PRO A 393 -7.63 4.11 -53.45
N PRO A 394 -7.21 3.46 -54.55
CA PRO A 394 -6.21 4.04 -55.44
C PRO A 394 -6.71 5.40 -55.94
N GLN A 395 -5.92 6.44 -55.69
CA GLN A 395 -6.22 7.77 -56.19
C GLN A 395 -6.10 7.74 -57.71
N THR A 396 -7.22 7.90 -58.40
CA THR A 396 -7.26 8.22 -59.82
C THR A 396 -6.60 9.59 -60.03
N GLU A 397 -5.53 9.61 -60.81
CA GLU A 397 -4.87 10.84 -61.27
C GLU A 397 -5.87 11.80 -61.92
N PRO A 398 -5.79 13.12 -61.65
CA PRO A 398 -6.52 14.09 -62.44
C PRO A 398 -5.78 14.33 -63.78
N ALA A 399 -6.54 14.29 -64.87
CA ALA A 399 -6.08 14.61 -66.21
C ALA A 399 -5.48 16.03 -66.30
N PRO A 400 -4.51 16.28 -67.22
CA PRO A 400 -3.90 17.59 -67.35
C PRO A 400 -4.83 18.52 -68.13
N GLY A 401 -5.06 19.74 -67.63
CA GLY A 401 -5.76 20.72 -68.45
C GLY A 401 -6.09 22.08 -67.83
N ILE A 402 -5.29 23.06 -68.28
CA ILE A 402 -5.70 24.40 -68.77
C ILE A 402 -5.75 25.57 -67.76
N VAL A 403 -4.80 26.48 -68.04
CA VAL A 403 -4.54 27.90 -67.64
C VAL A 403 -3.89 28.13 -66.28
#